data_AF-A0A932GVX7-F1
#
_entry.id   AF-A0A932GVX7-F1
#
_cell.length_a   1.000
_cell.length_b   1.000
_cell.length_c   1.000
_cell.angle_alpha   90.00
_cell.angle_beta   90.00
_cell.angle_gamma   90.00
#
_symmetry.space_group_name_H-M   'P 1'
#
loop_
_entity.id
_entity.type
_entity.pdbx_description
1 polymer ?
#
loop_
_entity_poly.entity_id
_entity_poly.type
_entity_poly.pdbx_seq_one_letter_code
_entity_poly.pdbx_strand_id
1 'polypeptide(L)' 'MKTGKVYLVGAGPGDPGLISQRGLEYLAQADVVIYDRLLDERLLSSAPAGAEIIYAGKTA' A
#
# COMPACT_ATOMS: atom_id res chain seq x y z
N MET A 1 -24.30 0.71 7.70
CA MET A 1 -23.00 1.14 7.11
C MET A 1 -21.90 0.74 8.07
N LYS A 2 -20.80 0.13 7.60
CA LYS A 2 -19.61 -0.11 8.42
C LYS A 2 -18.68 1.11 8.26
N THR A 3 -18.08 1.57 9.35
CA THR A 3 -17.05 2.62 9.30
C THR A 3 -15.79 2.04 8.68
N GLY A 4 -15.28 2.69 7.64
CA GLY A 4 -13.98 2.33 7.03
C GLY A 4 -12.83 2.55 8.02
N LYS A 5 -11.72 1.85 7.82
CA LYS A 5 -10.47 2.04 8.58
C LYS A 5 -9.38 2.50 7.63
N VAL A 6 -8.52 3.40 8.12
CA VAL A 6 -7.35 3.89 7.39
C VAL A 6 -6.11 3.51 8.17
N TYR A 7 -5.13 2.94 7.48
CA TYR A 7 -3.82 2.59 8.04
C TYR A 7 -2.75 3.38 7.30
N LEU A 8 -1.94 4.15 8.02
CA LEU A 8 -0.72 4.74 7.45
C LEU A 8 0.40 3.72 7.64
N VAL A 9 0.92 3.22 6.53
CA VAL A 9 1.94 2.17 6.50
C VAL A 9 3.22 2.73 5.90
N GLY A 10 4.33 2.60 6.64
CA GLY A 10 5.65 2.88 6.09
C GLY A 10 6.09 1.73 5.19
N ALA A 11 6.31 2.00 3.91
CA ALA A 11 6.72 1.02 2.91
C ALA A 11 8.19 0.56 3.01
N GLY A 12 8.98 1.22 3.85
CA GLY A 12 10.44 1.07 3.87
C GLY A 12 11.12 1.97 2.82
N PRO A 13 12.45 1.86 2.66
CA PRO A 13 13.24 2.75 1.81
C PRO A 13 13.29 2.33 0.32
N GLY A 14 12.64 1.23 -0.05
CA GLY A 14 12.55 0.76 -1.44
C GLY A 14 12.60 -0.77 -1.56
N ASP A 15 13.48 -1.44 -0.82
CA ASP A 15 13.50 -2.91 -0.81
C ASP A 15 12.19 -3.46 -0.18
N PRO A 16 11.38 -4.25 -0.90
CA PRO A 16 10.14 -4.81 -0.38
C PRO A 16 10.32 -5.67 0.87
N GLY A 17 11.52 -6.21 1.12
CA GLY A 17 11.83 -6.96 2.34
C GLY A 17 11.96 -6.10 3.60
N LEU A 18 11.98 -4.77 3.47
CA LEU A 18 12.18 -3.82 4.59
C LEU A 18 10.88 -3.18 5.11
N ILE A 19 9.74 -3.47 4.48
CA ILE A 19 8.43 -3.17 5.08
C ILE A 19 8.20 -4.04 6.31
N SER A 20 7.48 -3.52 7.31
CA SER A 20 7.10 -4.33 8.48
C SER A 20 6.13 -5.45 8.10
N GLN A 21 6.19 -6.59 8.81
CA GLN A 21 5.24 -7.70 8.65
C GLN A 21 3.78 -7.23 8.72
N ARG A 22 3.46 -6.37 9.69
CA ARG A 22 2.12 -5.80 9.87
C ARG A 22 1.70 -4.88 8.71
N GLY A 23 2.66 -4.20 8.09
CA GLY A 23 2.41 -3.42 6.87
C GLY A 23 2.00 -4.30 5.70
N LEU A 24 2.69 -5.44 5.51
CA LEU A 24 2.31 -6.45 4.53
C LEU A 24 0.92 -7.02 4.80
N GLU A 25 0.61 -7.33 6.06
CA GLU A 25 -0.70 -7.86 6.47
C GLU A 25 -1.84 -6.90 6.13
N TYR A 26 -1.64 -5.59 6.35
CA TYR A 26 -2.65 -4.59 5.98
C TYR A 26 -2.75 -4.42 4.46
N LEU A 27 -1.64 -4.44 3.75
CA LEU A 27 -1.62 -4.34 2.29
C LEU A 27 -2.38 -5.53 1.66
N ALA A 28 -2.20 -6.73 2.18
CA ALA A 28 -2.89 -7.95 1.74
C ALA A 28 -4.39 -8.00 2.05
N GLN A 29 -4.88 -7.10 2.90
CA GLN A 29 -6.30 -6.99 3.27
C GLN A 29 -6.94 -5.69 2.76
N ALA A 30 -6.19 -4.84 2.06
CA ALA A 30 -6.66 -3.53 1.65
C ALA A 30 -7.69 -3.64 0.52
N ASP A 31 -8.84 -3.01 0.72
CA ASP A 31 -9.82 -2.78 -0.36
C ASP A 31 -9.33 -1.67 -1.32
N VAL A 32 -8.55 -0.71 -0.80
CA VAL A 32 -7.99 0.42 -1.56
C VAL A 32 -6.57 0.71 -1.06
N VAL A 33 -5.63 0.91 -1.99
CA VAL A 33 -4.24 1.29 -1.71
C VAL A 33 -3.96 2.66 -2.33
N ILE A 34 -3.64 3.64 -1.49
CA ILE A 34 -3.20 4.97 -1.92
C ILE A 34 -1.70 5.06 -1.71
N TYR A 35 -0.94 5.42 -2.74
CA TYR A 35 0.52 5.49 -2.69
C TYR A 35 1.08 6.66 -3.49
N ASP A 36 2.36 6.97 -3.28
CA ASP A 36 3.08 8.01 -4.03
C ASP A 36 4.31 7.48 -4.76
N ARG A 37 5.03 8.38 -5.43
CA ARG A 37 6.19 8.09 -6.28
C ARG A 37 7.35 7.37 -5.58
N LEU A 38 7.46 7.47 -4.25
CA LEU A 38 8.57 6.87 -3.49
C LEU A 38 8.35 5.39 -3.18
N LEU A 39 7.15 4.86 -3.42
CA LEU A 39 6.87 3.44 -3.25
C LEU A 39 7.59 2.61 -4.32
N ASP A 40 8.15 1.47 -3.92
CA ASP A 40 8.49 0.41 -4.87
C ASP A 40 7.23 -0.36 -5.29
N GLU A 41 6.90 -0.33 -6.58
CA GLU A 41 5.67 -0.92 -7.12
C GLU A 41 5.56 -2.44 -6.87
N ARG A 42 6.66 -3.14 -6.59
CA ARG A 42 6.62 -4.57 -6.22
C ARG A 42 5.82 -4.81 -4.94
N LEU A 43 5.69 -3.81 -4.06
CA LEU A 43 4.84 -3.93 -2.87
C LEU A 43 3.36 -4.05 -3.26
N LEU A 44 2.93 -3.40 -4.35
CA LEU A 44 1.53 -3.41 -4.79
C LEU A 44 1.04 -4.80 -5.20
N SER A 45 1.94 -5.72 -5.57
CA SER A 45 1.56 -7.12 -5.86
C SER A 45 1.09 -7.88 -4.62
N SER A 46 1.31 -7.34 -3.42
CA SER A 46 0.79 -7.91 -2.18
C SER A 46 -0.68 -7.55 -1.95
N ALA A 47 -1.21 -6.53 -2.63
CA ALA A 47 -2.61 -6.17 -2.53
C ALA A 47 -3.51 -7.20 -3.25
N PRO A 48 -4.76 -7.42 -2.79
CA PRO A 48 -5.71 -8.26 -3.49
C PRO A 48 -5.92 -7.83 -4.95
N ALA A 49 -6.18 -8.77 -5.86
CA ALA A 49 -6.44 -8.46 -7.27
C ALA A 49 -7.67 -7.55 -7.50
N GLY A 50 -8.59 -7.50 -6.54
CA GLY A 50 -9.76 -6.60 -6.57
C GLY A 50 -9.56 -5.27 -5.83
N ALA A 51 -8.38 -5.03 -5.26
CA ALA A 51 -8.09 -3.78 -4.57
C ALA A 51 -7.97 -2.63 -5.57
N GLU A 52 -8.58 -1.49 -5.25
CA GLU A 52 -8.40 -0.28 -6.04
C GLU A 52 -7.02 0.34 -5.74
N ILE A 53 -6.24 0.61 -6.78
CA ILE A 53 -4.89 1.17 -6.66
C ILE A 53 -4.90 2.62 -7.12
N ILE A 54 -4.66 3.55 -6.20
CA ILE A 54 -4.74 4.99 -6.43
C ILE A 54 -3.35 5.62 -6.27
N TYR A 55 -2.77 6.07 -7.37
CA TYR A 55 -1.55 6.86 -7.35
C TYR A 55 -1.87 8.33 -6.99
N ALA A 56 -1.27 8.82 -5.90
CA ALA A 56 -1.41 10.17 -5.38
C ALA A 56 -0.07 10.96 -5.37
N GLY A 57 0.97 10.43 -6.03
CA GLY A 57 2.25 11.10 -6.15
C GLY A 57 2.22 12.27 -7.14
N LYS A 58 3.19 13.19 -7.00
CA LYS A 58 3.35 14.31 -7.92
C LYS A 58 3.99 13.83 -9.24
N THR A 59 3.33 14.16 -10.36
CA THR A 59 3.81 14.03 -11.74
C THR A 59 4.14 15.41 -12.30
N ALA A 60 5.22 16.03 -11.82
CA ALA A 60 5.77 17.29 -12.36
C ALA A 60 7.16 17.56 -11.79
#